data_AF-A0A3C0AB61-F1
#
_entry.id   AF-A0A3C0AB61-F1
#
_cell.length_a   1.000
_cell.length_b   1.000
_cell.length_c   1.000
_cell.angle_alpha   90.00
_cell.angle_beta   90.00
_cell.angle_gamma   90.00
#
_symmetry.space_group_name_H-M   'P 1'
#
loop_
_entity.id
_entity.type
_entity.pdbx_description
1 polymer ?
#
loop_
_entity_poly.entity_id
_entity_poly.type
_entity_poly.pdbx_seq_one_letter_code
_entity_poly.pdbx_strand_id
1 'polypeptide(L)'
;KNKQKARGYNQVTGFGKAIAHALEIPYLEDVLIKVSKTDSQVFKTRFKRIQDNQEFTLVNKAKIANKHILLIDDIVTTGATLESCAAQLQQAENVKISIATMAISL
;
A
#
# COMPACT_ATOMS: atom_id res chain seq x y z
N LYS A 1 5.72 16.47 -22.94
CA LYS A 1 5.02 15.16 -22.97
C LYS A 1 5.82 14.18 -22.11
N ASN A 2 5.42 13.59 -20.99
CA ASN A 2 4.19 13.56 -20.21
C ASN A 2 4.59 13.37 -18.74
N LYS A 3 4.31 14.36 -17.89
CA LYS A 3 4.36 14.25 -16.42
C LYS A 3 3.18 13.41 -15.89
N GLN A 4 2.99 12.22 -16.46
CA GLN A 4 1.98 11.25 -16.04
C GLN A 4 2.61 9.89 -15.67
N LYS A 5 3.95 9.75 -15.77
CA LYS A 5 4.68 8.55 -15.34
C LYS A 5 5.00 8.49 -13.84
N ALA A 6 4.75 9.55 -13.08
CA ALA A 6 5.11 9.63 -11.65
C ALA A 6 4.07 8.99 -10.72
N ARG A 7 2.86 8.70 -11.21
CA ARG A 7 1.92 7.77 -10.57
C ARG A 7 1.88 6.57 -11.48
N GLY A 8 2.83 5.67 -11.29
CA GLY A 8 2.95 4.46 -12.09
C GLY A 8 1.56 3.86 -12.28
N TYR A 9 1.25 3.52 -13.52
CA TYR A 9 0.08 2.75 -13.89
C TYR A 9 0.20 1.41 -13.17
N ASN A 10 -0.21 1.37 -11.90
CA ASN A 10 -0.20 0.16 -11.13
C ASN A 10 -1.34 -0.67 -11.70
N GLN A 11 -1.00 -1.74 -12.42
CA GLN A 11 -1.98 -2.63 -13.03
C GLN A 11 -2.92 -3.20 -11.96
N VAL A 12 -2.42 -3.35 -10.72
CA VAL A 12 -3.19 -3.76 -9.54
C VAL A 12 -4.22 -2.71 -9.11
N THR A 13 -4.04 -1.42 -9.39
CA THR A 13 -5.04 -0.39 -9.03
C THR A 13 -6.36 -0.59 -9.76
N GLY A 14 -6.32 -0.96 -11.05
CA GLY A 14 -7.54 -1.26 -11.80
C GLY A 14 -8.27 -2.47 -11.21
N PHE A 15 -7.50 -3.53 -10.93
CA PHE A 15 -8.01 -4.75 -10.28
C PHE A 15 -8.62 -4.46 -8.90
N GLY A 16 -7.91 -3.70 -8.07
CA GLY A 16 -8.38 -3.33 -6.73
C GLY A 16 -9.62 -2.44 -6.75
N LYS A 17 -9.72 -1.50 -7.70
CA LYS A 17 -10.94 -0.69 -7.88
C LYS A 17 -12.12 -1.54 -8.35
N ALA A 18 -11.89 -2.52 -9.22
CA ALA A 18 -12.93 -3.44 -9.66
C ALA A 18 -13.44 -4.32 -8.51
N ILE A 19 -12.54 -4.86 -7.68
CA ILE A 19 -12.90 -5.60 -6.46
C ILE A 19 -13.68 -4.71 -5.51
N ALA A 20 -13.19 -3.50 -5.25
CA ALA A 20 -13.85 -2.56 -4.35
C ALA A 20 -15.26 -2.21 -4.82
N HIS A 21 -15.44 -1.99 -6.12
CA HIS A 21 -16.74 -1.78 -6.74
C HIS A 21 -17.66 -3.00 -6.60
N ALA A 22 -17.17 -4.21 -6.89
CA ALA A 22 -17.96 -5.44 -6.80
C ALA A 22 -18.37 -5.79 -5.36
N LEU A 23 -17.57 -5.41 -4.37
CA LEU A 23 -17.85 -5.61 -2.94
C LEU A 23 -18.55 -4.41 -2.29
N GLU A 24 -18.80 -3.32 -3.03
CA GLU A 24 -19.36 -2.06 -2.51
C GLU A 24 -18.58 -1.47 -1.33
N ILE A 25 -17.25 -1.60 -1.35
CA ILE A 25 -16.33 -1.10 -0.31
C ILE A 25 -15.47 0.07 -0.82
N PRO A 26 -14.98 0.95 0.06
CA PRO A 26 -14.08 2.02 -0.35
C PRO A 26 -12.71 1.48 -0.79
N TYR A 27 -12.18 2.04 -1.88
CA TYR A 27 -10.78 1.86 -2.27
C TYR A 27 -9.93 3.00 -1.70
N LEU A 28 -8.89 2.67 -0.92
CA LEU A 28 -8.03 3.64 -0.24
C LEU A 28 -6.63 3.64 -0.88
N GLU A 29 -6.32 4.70 -1.64
CA GLU A 29 -4.98 4.89 -2.27
C GLU A 29 -4.00 5.69 -1.41
N ASP A 30 -4.48 6.28 -0.31
CA ASP A 30 -3.75 7.24 0.52
C ASP A 30 -3.51 6.76 1.95
N VAL A 31 -3.36 5.43 2.12
CA VAL A 31 -3.07 4.78 3.41
C VAL A 31 -1.68 4.13 3.42
N LEU A 32 -1.33 3.38 2.38
CA LEU A 32 -0.05 2.70 2.27
C LEU A 32 0.71 3.25 1.07
N ILE A 33 1.80 3.96 1.31
CA ILE A 33 2.56 4.65 0.27
C ILE A 33 3.93 4.01 0.12
N LYS A 34 4.28 3.65 -1.12
CA LYS A 34 5.61 3.15 -1.45
C LYS A 34 6.63 4.30 -1.40
N VAL A 35 7.70 4.11 -0.66
CA VAL A 35 8.80 5.07 -0.54
C VAL A 35 9.87 4.69 -1.57
N SER A 36 10.07 5.54 -2.58
CA SER A 36 11.22 5.36 -3.48
C SER A 36 12.47 6.04 -2.89
N LYS A 37 13.66 5.50 -3.19
CA LYS A 37 14.94 6.09 -2.74
C LYS A 37 15.08 7.55 -3.18
N THR A 38 14.51 7.93 -4.33
CA THR A 38 14.53 9.30 -4.86
C THR A 38 13.50 10.21 -4.18
N ASP A 39 12.32 9.69 -3.85
CA ASP A 39 11.28 10.42 -3.11
C ASP A 39 11.70 10.74 -1.68
N SER A 40 12.59 9.93 -1.09
CA SER A 40 13.12 10.15 0.25
C SER A 40 13.75 11.54 0.43
N GLN A 41 14.34 12.16 -0.61
CA GLN A 41 14.96 13.48 -0.49
C GLN A 41 13.96 14.64 -0.57
N VAL A 42 12.86 14.50 -1.33
CA VAL A 42 11.86 15.55 -1.52
C VAL A 42 10.74 15.48 -0.46
N PHE A 43 10.36 14.28 -0.02
CA PHE A 43 9.36 14.11 1.06
C PHE A 43 9.96 14.30 2.47
N LYS A 44 11.30 14.30 2.61
CA LYS A 44 12.03 14.55 3.87
C LYS A 44 11.71 15.89 4.53
N THR A 45 11.25 16.89 3.77
CA THR A 45 10.87 18.21 4.30
C THR A 45 9.50 18.24 4.98
N ARG A 46 8.60 17.27 4.72
CA ARG A 46 7.22 17.27 5.27
C ARG A 46 6.95 16.16 6.29
N PHE A 47 7.64 15.02 6.22
CA PHE A 47 7.46 13.87 7.13
C PHE A 47 8.80 13.46 7.75
N LYS A 48 9.36 14.38 8.54
CA LYS A 48 10.69 14.24 9.15
C LYS A 48 10.62 13.29 10.36
N ARG A 49 10.66 11.96 10.14
CA ARG A 49 11.07 10.91 11.11
C ARG A 49 10.90 9.45 10.65
N ILE A 50 10.68 9.16 9.37
CA ILE A 50 10.51 7.75 8.95
C ILE A 50 11.90 7.15 8.71
N GLN A 51 12.18 6.05 9.43
CA GLN A 51 13.46 5.36 9.52
C GLN A 51 14.04 5.01 8.13
N ASP A 52 15.36 5.17 8.02
CA ASP A 52 16.14 4.68 6.89
C ASP A 52 15.87 3.17 6.71
N ASN A 53 15.46 2.76 5.50
CA ASN A 53 15.26 1.38 4.99
C ASN A 53 13.83 0.80 4.88
N GLN A 54 12.75 1.55 5.15
CA GLN A 54 11.39 1.03 4.92
C GLN A 54 10.92 1.29 3.47
N GLU A 55 10.46 0.24 2.77
CA GLU A 55 9.92 0.34 1.39
C GLU A 55 8.52 0.94 1.33
N PHE A 56 7.75 0.83 2.41
CA PHE A 56 6.39 1.34 2.53
C PHE A 56 6.23 2.18 3.80
N THR A 57 5.29 3.11 3.76
CA THR A 57 4.93 3.97 4.90
C THR A 57 3.42 3.99 5.08
N LEU A 58 2.99 3.80 6.32
CA LEU A 58 1.60 4.06 6.73
C LEU A 58 1.35 5.56 6.90
N VAL A 59 0.35 6.06 6.18
CA VAL A 59 -0.19 7.43 6.31
C VAL A 59 -1.69 7.34 6.60
N ASN A 60 -2.28 8.42 7.13
CA ASN A 60 -3.72 8.49 7.41
C ASN A 60 -4.28 7.29 8.21
N LYS A 61 -3.50 6.75 9.15
CA LYS A 61 -3.81 5.52 9.91
C LYS A 61 -5.21 5.45 10.52
N ALA A 62 -5.79 6.60 10.87
CA ALA A 62 -7.15 6.71 11.41
C ALA A 62 -8.23 6.20 10.43
N LYS A 63 -7.99 6.22 9.11
CA LYS A 63 -8.93 5.72 8.10
C LYS A 63 -9.16 4.21 8.17
N ILE A 64 -8.19 3.46 8.71
CA ILE A 64 -8.24 1.99 8.80
C ILE A 64 -8.38 1.48 10.23
N ALA A 65 -8.43 2.35 11.24
CA ALA A 65 -8.56 1.93 12.63
C ALA A 65 -9.86 1.13 12.86
N ASN A 66 -9.74 0.02 13.59
CA ASN A 66 -10.84 -0.92 13.87
C ASN A 66 -11.50 -1.48 12.60
N LYS A 67 -10.77 -1.58 11.49
CA LYS A 67 -11.26 -2.13 10.21
C LYS A 67 -10.62 -3.48 9.88
N HIS A 68 -11.34 -4.26 9.10
CA HIS A 68 -10.77 -5.37 8.34
C HIS A 68 -10.51 -4.87 6.92
N ILE A 69 -9.25 -4.88 6.50
CA ILE A 69 -8.82 -4.41 5.19
C ILE A 69 -8.39 -5.58 4.30
N LEU A 70 -8.60 -5.41 2.99
CA LEU A 70 -8.11 -6.31 1.95
C LEU A 70 -6.89 -5.66 1.29
N LEU A 71 -5.71 -6.25 1.50
CA LEU A 71 -4.49 -5.88 0.80
C LEU A 71 -4.42 -6.66 -0.52
N ILE A 72 -4.13 -5.96 -1.62
CA ILE A 72 -4.14 -6.53 -2.96
C ILE A 72 -2.76 -6.40 -3.58
N ASP A 73 -2.24 -7.48 -4.16
CA ASP A 73 -0.96 -7.53 -4.87
C ASP A 73 -1.11 -8.30 -6.19
N ASP A 74 -0.24 -8.10 -7.18
CA ASP A 74 -0.31 -8.85 -8.45
C ASP A 74 0.20 -10.28 -8.27
N ILE A 75 1.44 -10.43 -7.79
CA ILE A 75 2.10 -11.72 -7.66
C ILE A 75 2.86 -11.83 -6.34
N VAL A 76 2.62 -12.91 -5.62
CA VAL A 76 3.37 -13.24 -4.42
C VAL A 76 4.49 -14.20 -4.79
N THR A 77 5.72 -13.82 -4.49
CA THR A 77 6.88 -14.72 -4.55
C THR A 77 7.25 -15.18 -3.14
N THR A 78 8.23 -14.52 -2.51
CA THR A 78 8.68 -14.83 -1.14
C THR A 78 7.75 -14.31 -0.05
N GLY A 79 6.77 -13.46 -0.40
CA GLY A 79 5.90 -12.78 0.56
C GLY A 79 6.54 -11.59 1.28
N ALA A 80 7.82 -11.30 1.06
CA ALA A 80 8.54 -10.22 1.75
C ALA A 80 7.88 -8.84 1.58
N THR A 81 7.36 -8.54 0.38
CA THR A 81 6.63 -7.29 0.10
C THR A 81 5.34 -7.22 0.91
N LEU A 82 4.54 -8.29 0.92
CA LEU A 82 3.30 -8.37 1.71
C LEU A 82 3.56 -8.28 3.20
N GLU A 83 4.63 -8.92 3.70
CA GLU A 83 5.03 -8.85 5.09
C GLU A 83 5.40 -7.41 5.49
N SER A 84 6.20 -6.72 4.67
CA SER A 84 6.53 -5.30 4.88
C SER A 84 5.28 -4.41 4.91
N CYS A 85 4.37 -4.60 3.96
CA CYS A 85 3.10 -3.89 3.90
C CYS A 85 2.23 -4.15 5.14
N ALA A 86 2.07 -5.43 5.52
CA ALA A 86 1.26 -5.84 6.66
C ALA A 86 1.83 -5.31 7.99
N ALA A 87 3.16 -5.33 8.15
CA ALA A 87 3.82 -4.76 9.31
C ALA A 87 3.57 -3.24 9.44
N GLN A 88 3.53 -2.51 8.33
CA GLN A 88 3.14 -1.09 8.34
C GLN A 88 1.68 -0.91 8.73
N LEU A 89 0.76 -1.65 8.10
CA LEU A 89 -0.68 -1.53 8.33
C LEU A 89 -1.10 -1.89 9.77
N GLN A 90 -0.41 -2.85 10.40
CA GLN A 90 -0.65 -3.25 11.78
C GLN A 90 -0.27 -2.18 12.83
N GLN A 91 0.40 -1.09 12.43
CA GLN A 91 0.61 0.07 13.32
C GLN A 91 -0.69 0.87 13.55
N ALA A 92 -1.73 0.63 12.75
CA ALA A 92 -3.06 1.15 13.01
C ALA A 92 -3.80 0.31 14.06
N GLU A 93 -4.69 0.95 14.80
CA GLU A 93 -5.41 0.33 15.91
C GLU A 93 -6.33 -0.80 15.42
N ASN A 94 -6.16 -2.00 15.98
CA ASN A 94 -7.06 -3.15 15.81
C ASN A 94 -7.43 -3.44 14.34
N VAL A 95 -6.43 -3.50 13.47
CA VAL A 95 -6.61 -3.79 12.05
C VAL A 95 -6.49 -5.28 11.78
N LYS A 96 -7.47 -5.84 11.07
CA LYS A 96 -7.39 -7.19 10.48
C LYS A 96 -7.01 -7.06 9.01
N ILE A 97 -6.18 -7.97 8.52
CA ILE A 97 -5.69 -7.93 7.13
C ILE A 97 -6.02 -9.26 6.46
N SER A 98 -6.73 -9.20 5.34
CA SER A 98 -6.81 -10.28 4.36
C SER A 98 -6.00 -9.90 3.13
N ILE A 99 -5.54 -10.90 2.38
CA ILE A 99 -4.70 -10.71 1.21
C ILE A 99 -5.39 -11.33 -0.01
N ALA A 100 -5.44 -10.59 -1.11
CA ALA A 100 -5.82 -11.10 -2.42
C ALA A 100 -4.64 -10.90 -3.39
N THR A 101 -4.28 -11.96 -4.09
CA THR A 101 -3.26 -11.90 -5.15
C THR A 101 -3.74 -12.59 -6.40
N MET A 102 -3.28 -12.14 -7.58
CA MET A 102 -3.64 -12.77 -8.84
C MET A 102 -2.85 -14.06 -9.07
N ALA A 103 -1.64 -14.15 -8.53
CA ALA A 103 -0.77 -15.32 -8.70
C ALA A 103 0.16 -15.52 -7.50
N ILE A 104 0.57 -16.78 -7.30
CA ILE A 104 1.62 -17.16 -6.36
C ILE A 104 2.69 -17.89 -7.16
N SER A 105 3.95 -17.49 -7.01
CA SER A 105 5.12 -18.17 -7.57
C SER A 105 5.94 -18.73 -6.41
N LEU A 106 5.87 -20.05 -6.25
CA LEU A 106 6.64 -20.81 -5.26
C LEU A 106 8.01 -21.21 -5.80
#